data_AF-A0A384JQ96-F1
#
_entry.id   AF-A0A384JQ96-F1
#
_cell.length_a   1.000
_cell.length_b   1.000
_cell.length_c   1.000
_cell.angle_alpha   90.00
_cell.angle_beta   90.00
_cell.angle_gamma   90.00
#
_symmetry.space_group_name_H-M   'P 1'
#
loop_
_entity.id
_entity.type
_entity.pdbx_description
1 polymer ?
#
loop_
_entity_poly.entity_id
_entity_poly.type
_entity_poly.pdbx_seq_one_letter_code
_entity_poly.pdbx_strand_id
1 'polypeptide(L)'
;MVLGPYKAPDGSFVLSMPYPGYTRVPCSDAEDTGMAIGEVLREGKRFFGRQVVLFEEPITEEERLKIWADELGIKARFEQVSPEQHAKRLSSYGLPADVVIASTELVEASPYKESMLMSGRHVQTEEYLPDGYKLATWVDYVRKEDWSSLIGA
;
A
#
# COMPACT_ATOMS: atom_id res chain seq x y z
N MET A 1 5.10 -9.27 10.58
CA MET A 1 3.98 -8.57 9.94
C MET A 1 3.68 -9.23 8.60
N VAL A 2 2.40 -9.33 8.20
CA VAL A 2 1.99 -10.04 6.97
C VAL A 2 2.28 -9.21 5.71
N LEU A 3 1.85 -7.93 5.70
CA LEU A 3 1.91 -7.05 4.53
C LEU A 3 2.97 -5.95 4.62
N GLY A 4 3.78 -5.93 5.68
CA GLY A 4 4.79 -4.90 5.90
C GLY A 4 6.14 -5.46 6.32
N PRO A 5 7.15 -4.59 6.50
CA PRO A 5 8.50 -5.01 6.82
C PRO A 5 8.59 -5.78 8.15
N TYR A 6 9.57 -6.67 8.26
CA TYR A 6 9.96 -7.28 9.54
C TYR A 6 11.39 -6.86 9.90
N LYS A 7 11.67 -6.83 11.20
CA LYS A 7 13.01 -6.52 11.72
C LYS A 7 13.90 -7.77 11.61
N ALA A 8 15.02 -7.64 10.93
CA ALA A 8 16.04 -8.67 10.81
C ALA A 8 16.98 -8.68 12.03
N PRO A 9 17.74 -9.77 12.27
CA PRO A 9 18.64 -9.87 13.43
C PRO A 9 19.72 -8.78 13.51
N ASP A 10 20.09 -8.18 12.38
CA ASP A 10 21.05 -7.07 12.31
C ASP A 10 20.42 -5.70 12.62
N GLY A 11 19.12 -5.67 12.99
CA GLY A 11 18.35 -4.47 13.31
C GLY A 11 17.81 -3.72 12.09
N SER A 12 18.08 -4.19 10.87
CA SER A 12 17.49 -3.61 9.64
C SER A 12 16.06 -4.11 9.41
N PHE A 13 15.28 -3.38 8.63
CA PHE A 13 13.94 -3.78 8.21
C PHE A 13 13.97 -4.40 6.82
N VAL A 14 13.19 -5.46 6.62
CA VAL A 14 13.12 -6.19 5.35
C VAL A 14 11.67 -6.26 4.89
N LEU A 15 11.40 -5.72 3.72
CA LEU A 15 10.14 -5.92 3.01
C LEU A 15 10.33 -7.07 2.02
N SER A 16 9.81 -8.26 2.37
CA SER A 16 9.96 -9.49 1.57
C SER A 16 8.65 -9.87 0.88
N MET A 17 8.59 -9.66 -0.43
CA MET A 17 7.37 -9.75 -1.23
C MET A 17 7.53 -10.63 -2.48
N PRO A 18 6.46 -11.33 -2.93
CA PRO A 18 6.51 -12.21 -4.10
C PRO A 18 6.29 -11.45 -5.42
N TYR A 19 6.68 -10.18 -5.47
CA TYR A 19 6.62 -9.33 -6.66
C TYR A 19 7.87 -8.46 -6.75
N PRO A 20 8.21 -7.91 -7.93
CA PRO A 20 9.39 -7.08 -8.09
C PRO A 20 9.29 -5.74 -7.33
N GLY A 21 10.43 -5.22 -6.85
CA GLY A 21 10.47 -3.96 -6.10
C GLY A 21 10.03 -2.72 -6.89
N TYR A 22 10.13 -2.77 -8.23
CA TYR A 22 9.60 -1.75 -9.13
C TYR A 22 8.06 -1.80 -9.27
N THR A 23 7.37 -2.74 -8.62
CA THR A 23 5.91 -2.81 -8.63
C THR A 23 5.33 -1.55 -8.00
N ARG A 24 4.42 -0.90 -8.70
CA ARG A 24 3.71 0.29 -8.22
C ARG A 24 2.37 -0.13 -7.64
N VAL A 25 2.23 -0.01 -6.32
CA VAL A 25 1.01 -0.40 -5.60
C VAL A 25 0.23 0.87 -5.26
N PRO A 26 -0.93 1.15 -5.90
CA PRO A 26 -1.72 2.34 -5.60
C PRO A 26 -2.21 2.33 -4.15
N CYS A 27 -2.05 3.46 -3.47
CA CYS A 27 -2.47 3.66 -2.08
C CYS A 27 -3.11 5.05 -1.92
N SER A 28 -3.80 5.25 -0.80
CA SER A 28 -4.36 6.54 -0.39
C SER A 28 -4.38 6.63 1.13
N ASP A 29 -4.34 7.85 1.66
CA ASP A 29 -4.53 8.09 3.09
C ASP A 29 -6.02 7.86 3.47
N ALA A 30 -6.23 7.43 4.71
CA ALA A 30 -7.58 7.15 5.21
C ALA A 30 -8.45 8.42 5.30
N GLU A 31 -7.85 9.58 5.59
CA GLU A 31 -8.55 10.87 5.63
C GLU A 31 -8.98 11.30 4.22
N ASP A 32 -8.13 11.10 3.21
CA ASP A 32 -8.49 11.33 1.81
C ASP A 32 -9.62 10.41 1.36
N THR A 33 -9.65 9.18 1.87
CA THR A 33 -10.77 8.26 1.65
C THR A 33 -12.07 8.81 2.22
N GLY A 34 -12.04 9.37 3.43
CA GLY A 34 -13.20 10.01 4.05
C GLY A 34 -13.71 11.21 3.23
N MET A 35 -12.79 12.04 2.73
CA MET A 35 -13.11 13.16 1.85
C MET A 35 -13.74 12.67 0.53
N ALA A 36 -13.13 11.70 -0.15
CA ALA A 36 -13.60 11.16 -1.42
C ALA A 36 -15.02 10.58 -1.31
N ILE A 37 -15.29 9.80 -0.25
CA ILE A 37 -16.63 9.29 0.03
C ILE A 37 -17.62 10.45 0.21
N GLY A 38 -17.21 11.52 0.91
CA GLY A 38 -17.99 12.73 1.06
C GLY A 38 -18.41 13.36 -0.27
N GLU A 39 -17.47 13.52 -1.21
CA GLU A 39 -17.76 14.04 -2.56
C GLU A 39 -18.68 13.12 -3.35
N VAL A 40 -18.41 11.81 -3.32
CA VAL A 40 -19.25 10.82 -4.00
C VAL A 40 -20.70 10.88 -3.52
N LEU A 41 -20.91 11.06 -2.21
CA LEU A 41 -22.25 11.17 -1.63
C LEU A 41 -22.93 12.50 -1.98
N ARG A 42 -22.20 13.63 -1.98
CA ARG A 42 -22.75 14.96 -2.35
C ARG A 42 -23.20 15.01 -3.80
N GLU A 43 -22.42 14.43 -4.71
CA GLU A 43 -22.74 14.37 -6.13
C GLU A 43 -23.53 13.10 -6.52
N GLY A 44 -24.20 12.43 -5.57
CA GLY A 44 -24.68 11.04 -5.70
C GLY A 44 -25.33 10.63 -7.03
N LYS A 45 -26.05 11.52 -7.74
CA LYS A 45 -26.59 11.23 -9.09
C LYS A 45 -25.50 10.98 -10.14
N ARG A 46 -24.39 11.72 -10.10
CA ARG A 46 -23.26 11.63 -11.03
C ARG A 46 -22.52 10.30 -10.90
N PHE A 47 -22.45 9.76 -9.69
CA PHE A 47 -21.68 8.55 -9.37
C PHE A 47 -22.54 7.29 -9.16
N PHE A 48 -23.86 7.42 -9.21
CA PHE A 48 -24.77 6.29 -9.04
C PHE A 48 -24.47 5.16 -10.05
N GLY A 49 -24.17 3.97 -9.54
CA GLY A 49 -23.84 2.79 -10.35
C GLY A 49 -22.45 2.80 -10.98
N ARG A 50 -21.62 3.82 -10.72
CA ARG A 50 -20.23 3.87 -11.19
C ARG A 50 -19.29 3.34 -10.12
N GLN A 51 -18.18 2.76 -10.56
CA GLN A 51 -17.06 2.41 -9.67
C GLN A 51 -16.08 3.59 -9.64
N VAL A 52 -15.72 4.01 -8.44
CA VAL A 52 -14.82 5.14 -8.19
C VAL A 52 -13.53 4.61 -7.59
N VAL A 53 -12.40 5.14 -8.03
CA VAL A 53 -11.08 4.80 -7.47
C VAL A 53 -10.49 6.03 -6.77
N LEU A 54 -9.69 5.76 -5.74
CA LEU A 54 -8.93 6.76 -5.01
C LEU A 54 -7.52 6.23 -4.78
N PHE A 55 -6.56 6.91 -5.38
CA PHE A 55 -5.15 6.70 -5.10
C PHE A 55 -4.37 7.99 -5.37
N GLU A 56 -3.32 8.20 -4.59
CA GLU A 56 -2.27 9.17 -4.91
C GLU A 56 -1.45 8.70 -6.12
N GLU A 57 -0.59 9.56 -6.67
CA GLU A 57 0.36 9.14 -7.71
C GLU A 57 1.12 7.89 -7.26
N PRO A 58 1.00 6.75 -7.97
CA PRO A 58 1.66 5.53 -7.54
C PRO A 58 3.18 5.71 -7.52
N ILE A 59 3.85 5.13 -6.54
CA ILE A 59 5.31 5.02 -6.49
C ILE A 59 5.69 3.55 -6.43
N THR A 60 6.94 3.22 -6.77
CA THR A 60 7.42 1.85 -6.64
C THR A 60 7.52 1.45 -5.17
N GLU A 61 7.41 0.16 -4.88
CA GLU A 61 7.53 -0.34 -3.52
C GLU A 61 8.94 -0.08 -2.93
N GLU A 62 9.99 -0.11 -3.76
CA GLU A 62 11.34 0.28 -3.37
C GLU A 62 11.44 1.76 -3.00
N GLU A 63 10.83 2.67 -3.77
CA GLU A 63 10.77 4.10 -3.42
C GLU A 63 9.98 4.33 -2.14
N ARG A 64 8.84 3.64 -1.97
CA ARG A 64 8.03 3.70 -0.74
C ARG A 64 8.84 3.30 0.48
N LEU A 65 9.55 2.18 0.39
CA LEU A 65 10.41 1.70 1.47
C LEU A 65 11.59 2.63 1.74
N LYS A 66 12.16 3.22 0.69
CA LYS A 66 13.24 4.20 0.80
C LYS A 66 12.79 5.45 1.53
N ILE A 67 11.66 6.04 1.15
CA ILE A 67 11.09 7.22 1.82
C ILE A 67 10.86 6.91 3.30
N TRP A 68 10.26 5.76 3.60
CA TRP A 68 10.02 5.33 4.98
C TRP A 68 11.32 5.22 5.79
N ALA A 69 12.36 4.62 5.19
CA ALA A 69 13.66 4.48 5.83
C ALA A 69 14.37 5.82 6.07
N ASP A 70 14.35 6.70 5.08
CA ASP A 70 15.01 8.00 5.12
C ASP A 70 14.35 8.94 6.14
N GLU A 71 13.01 9.03 6.13
CA GLU A 71 12.24 9.89 7.05
C GLU A 71 12.37 9.46 8.52
N LEU A 72 12.58 8.17 8.78
CA LEU A 72 12.68 7.61 10.13
C LEU A 72 14.13 7.37 10.58
N GLY A 73 15.11 7.61 9.72
CA GLY A 73 16.53 7.39 10.03
C GLY A 73 16.88 5.92 10.30
N ILE A 74 16.19 4.98 9.65
CA ILE A 74 16.38 3.53 9.83
C ILE A 74 16.96 2.89 8.57
N LYS A 75 17.45 1.65 8.70
CA LYS A 75 17.89 0.85 7.55
C LYS A 75 16.76 -0.06 7.10
N ALA A 76 16.36 0.01 5.85
CA ALA A 76 15.42 -0.92 5.25
C ALA A 76 15.88 -1.38 3.86
N ARG A 77 15.45 -2.58 3.46
CA ARG A 77 15.68 -3.10 2.10
C ARG A 77 14.50 -3.93 1.59
N PHE A 78 14.33 -3.91 0.28
CA PHE A 78 13.39 -4.77 -0.40
C PHE A 78 14.06 -6.11 -0.75
N GLU A 79 13.35 -7.21 -0.60
CA GLU A 79 13.77 -8.54 -1.03
C GLU A 79 12.64 -9.19 -1.84
N GLN A 80 12.83 -9.31 -3.15
CA GLN A 80 11.94 -10.12 -3.97
C GLN A 80 12.17 -11.61 -3.65
N VAL A 81 11.09 -12.31 -3.35
CA VAL A 81 11.10 -13.76 -3.07
C VAL A 81 10.11 -14.50 -3.97
N SER A 82 10.12 -15.83 -3.97
CA SER A 82 9.06 -16.60 -4.61
C SER A 82 7.78 -16.63 -3.74
N PRO A 83 6.60 -16.89 -4.33
CA PRO A 83 5.37 -17.12 -3.58
C PRO A 83 5.50 -18.20 -2.50
N GLU A 84 6.21 -19.30 -2.80
CA GLU A 84 6.45 -20.39 -1.84
C GLU A 84 7.33 -19.94 -0.66
N GLN A 85 8.33 -19.11 -0.92
CA GLN A 85 9.19 -18.53 0.12
C GLN A 85 8.40 -17.55 1.00
N HIS A 86 7.55 -16.72 0.40
CA HIS A 86 6.65 -15.82 1.12
C HIS A 86 5.66 -16.59 2.00
N ALA A 87 4.97 -17.59 1.44
CA ALA A 87 4.04 -18.46 2.16
C ALA A 87 4.74 -19.19 3.32
N LYS A 88 5.93 -19.76 3.09
CA LYS A 88 6.72 -20.41 4.13
C LYS A 88 7.09 -19.45 5.28
N ARG A 89 7.41 -18.19 4.96
CA ARG A 89 7.65 -17.15 5.97
C ARG A 89 6.38 -16.84 6.77
N LEU A 90 5.23 -16.69 6.11
CA LEU A 90 3.97 -16.44 6.82
C LEU A 90 3.59 -17.61 7.74
N SER A 91 3.77 -18.85 7.28
CA SER A 91 3.55 -20.05 8.10
C SER A 91 4.45 -20.10 9.34
N SER A 92 5.69 -19.58 9.26
CA SER A 92 6.60 -19.57 10.42
C SER A 92 6.15 -18.62 11.53
N TYR A 93 5.24 -17.68 11.24
CA TYR A 93 4.59 -16.85 12.25
C TYR A 93 3.45 -17.57 13.00
N GLY A 94 3.18 -18.84 12.67
CA GLY A 94 2.09 -19.61 13.28
C GLY A 94 0.71 -19.25 12.75
N LEU A 95 0.63 -18.64 11.56
CA LEU A 95 -0.64 -18.29 10.92
C LEU A 95 -1.37 -19.56 10.43
N PRO A 96 -2.72 -19.59 10.50
CA PRO A 96 -3.51 -20.65 9.89
C PRO A 96 -3.23 -20.81 8.39
N ALA A 97 -3.28 -22.03 7.88
CA ALA A 97 -2.90 -22.33 6.49
C ALA A 97 -3.75 -21.58 5.46
N ASP A 98 -5.06 -21.45 5.72
CA ASP A 98 -6.00 -20.68 4.92
C ASP A 98 -5.65 -19.18 4.90
N VAL A 99 -5.21 -18.62 6.03
CA VAL A 99 -4.74 -17.24 6.10
C VAL A 99 -3.45 -17.05 5.31
N VAL A 100 -2.52 -18.00 5.36
CA VAL A 100 -1.27 -17.97 4.58
C VAL A 100 -1.56 -17.97 3.08
N ILE A 101 -2.45 -18.86 2.63
CA ILE A 101 -2.88 -18.94 1.23
C ILE A 101 -3.50 -17.61 0.79
N ALA A 102 -4.53 -17.15 1.50
CA ALA A 102 -5.25 -15.92 1.13
C ALA A 102 -4.33 -14.68 1.14
N SER A 103 -3.41 -14.60 2.10
CA SER A 103 -2.45 -13.49 2.17
C SER A 103 -1.45 -13.51 1.02
N THR A 104 -0.98 -14.69 0.63
CA THR A 104 -0.03 -14.86 -0.49
C THR A 104 -0.71 -14.50 -1.81
N GLU A 105 -1.90 -15.04 -2.06
CA GLU A 105 -2.67 -14.71 -3.28
C GLU A 105 -2.99 -13.20 -3.38
N LEU A 106 -3.30 -12.55 -2.24
CA LEU A 106 -3.56 -11.11 -2.20
C LEU A 106 -2.34 -10.27 -2.62
N VAL A 107 -1.13 -10.66 -2.20
CA VAL A 107 0.09 -9.93 -2.57
C VAL A 107 0.54 -10.24 -4.00
N GLU A 108 0.30 -11.46 -4.50
CA GLU A 108 0.54 -11.82 -5.90
C GLU A 108 -0.34 -11.03 -6.88
N ALA A 109 -1.50 -10.55 -6.42
CA ALA A 109 -2.35 -9.67 -7.22
C ALA A 109 -1.82 -8.23 -7.34
N SER A 110 -0.84 -7.81 -6.52
CA SER A 110 -0.36 -6.42 -6.48
C SER A 110 0.16 -5.87 -7.81
N PRO A 111 0.93 -6.61 -8.63
CA PRO A 111 1.38 -6.12 -9.95
C PRO A 111 0.25 -5.75 -10.92
N TYR A 112 -0.96 -6.25 -10.71
CA TYR A 112 -2.11 -5.97 -11.59
C TYR A 112 -2.95 -4.78 -11.12
N LYS A 113 -2.75 -4.28 -9.88
CA LYS A 113 -3.62 -3.28 -9.27
C LYS A 113 -3.58 -1.94 -10.01
N GLU A 114 -2.40 -1.45 -10.36
CA GLU A 114 -2.24 -0.16 -11.06
C GLU A 114 -3.01 -0.16 -12.38
N SER A 115 -2.74 -1.12 -13.26
CA SER A 115 -3.42 -1.20 -14.57
C SER A 115 -4.94 -1.43 -14.44
N MET A 116 -5.38 -2.18 -13.43
CA MET A 116 -6.79 -2.38 -13.17
C MET A 116 -7.47 -1.07 -12.75
N LEU A 117 -6.92 -0.36 -11.75
CA LEU A 117 -7.51 0.85 -11.19
C LEU A 117 -7.47 2.01 -12.18
N MET A 118 -6.36 2.16 -12.91
CA MET A 118 -6.19 3.16 -13.98
C MET A 118 -6.89 2.78 -15.28
N SER A 119 -7.57 1.64 -15.34
CA SER A 119 -8.41 1.35 -16.51
C SER A 119 -9.50 2.41 -16.59
N GLY A 120 -9.75 2.97 -17.78
CA GLY A 120 -10.79 3.99 -18.03
C GLY A 120 -12.23 3.51 -17.80
N ARG A 121 -12.41 2.39 -17.08
CA ARG A 121 -13.67 1.84 -16.61
C ARG A 121 -14.12 2.46 -15.28
N HIS A 122 -13.19 3.03 -14.51
CA HIS A 122 -13.47 3.68 -13.23
C HIS A 122 -13.51 5.20 -13.38
N VAL A 123 -14.30 5.85 -12.52
CA VAL A 123 -14.15 7.29 -12.26
C VAL A 123 -12.79 7.50 -11.61
N GLN A 124 -11.91 8.23 -12.28
CA GLN A 124 -10.57 8.50 -11.78
C GLN A 124 -10.59 9.55 -10.67
N THR A 125 -9.59 9.51 -9.80
CA THR A 125 -9.45 10.38 -8.63
C THR A 125 -9.64 11.86 -9.00
N GLU A 126 -8.99 12.31 -10.07
CA GLU A 126 -8.96 13.71 -10.52
C GLU A 126 -10.32 14.21 -11.03
N GLU A 127 -11.26 13.33 -11.35
CA GLU A 127 -12.58 13.72 -11.87
C GLU A 127 -13.48 14.33 -10.78
N TYR A 128 -13.22 14.05 -9.51
CA TYR A 128 -14.12 14.41 -8.41
C TYR A 128 -13.43 15.06 -7.21
N LEU A 129 -12.09 15.20 -7.24
CA LEU A 129 -11.40 15.96 -6.22
C LEU A 129 -11.90 17.42 -6.20
N PRO A 130 -12.13 18.00 -5.01
CA PRO A 130 -12.42 19.42 -4.90
C PRO A 130 -11.28 20.27 -5.48
N ASP A 131 -11.61 21.41 -6.08
CA ASP A 131 -10.61 22.31 -6.66
C ASP A 131 -9.53 22.69 -5.64
N GLY A 132 -8.27 22.43 -6.00
CA GLY A 132 -7.11 22.74 -5.17
C GLY A 132 -6.86 21.77 -4.01
N TYR A 133 -7.69 20.73 -3.85
CA TYR A 133 -7.42 19.66 -2.89
C TYR A 133 -6.16 18.89 -3.31
N LYS A 134 -5.30 18.57 -2.34
CA LYS A 134 -4.10 17.76 -2.54
C LYS A 134 -4.20 16.52 -1.65
N LEU A 135 -4.09 15.36 -2.28
CA LEU A 135 -3.98 14.10 -1.57
C LEU A 135 -2.70 14.10 -0.72
N ALA A 136 -2.77 13.47 0.44
CA ALA A 136 -1.61 13.24 1.27
C ALA A 136 -0.63 12.33 0.52
N THR A 137 0.63 12.75 0.44
CA THR A 137 1.67 11.91 -0.14
C THR A 137 2.10 10.81 0.84
N TRP A 138 2.75 9.75 0.34
CA TRP A 138 3.44 8.80 1.21
C TRP A 138 4.42 9.47 2.21
N VAL A 139 5.11 10.54 1.80
CA VAL A 139 6.01 11.31 2.69
C VAL A 139 5.21 11.96 3.82
N ASP A 140 4.06 12.57 3.50
CA ASP A 140 3.19 13.21 4.48
C ASP A 140 2.67 12.19 5.49
N TYR A 141 2.25 11.01 5.01
CA TYR A 141 1.81 9.90 5.85
C TYR A 141 2.90 9.43 6.80
N VAL A 142 4.11 9.16 6.30
CA VAL A 142 5.24 8.68 7.12
C VAL A 142 5.58 9.68 8.22
N ARG A 143 5.55 10.98 7.93
CA ARG A 143 5.82 12.02 8.93
C ARG A 143 4.70 12.19 9.96
N LYS A 144 3.44 11.95 9.57
CA LYS A 144 2.26 12.09 10.43
C LYS A 144 2.12 10.92 11.43
N GLU A 145 2.42 9.71 10.99
CA GLU A 145 2.11 8.48 11.73
C GLU A 145 3.10 8.19 12.87
N ASP A 146 2.63 7.55 13.95
CA ASP A 146 3.50 7.07 15.04
C ASP A 146 4.04 5.66 14.76
N TRP A 147 5.31 5.61 14.37
CA TRP A 147 6.02 4.36 14.08
C TRP A 147 6.70 3.71 15.30
N SER A 148 6.57 4.29 16.50
CA SER A 148 7.30 3.84 17.69
C SER A 148 7.06 2.37 18.04
N SER A 149 5.82 1.89 17.85
CA SER A 149 5.42 0.50 18.07
C SER A 149 6.15 -0.50 17.15
N LEU A 150 6.60 -0.04 15.98
CA LEU A 150 7.31 -0.86 15.01
C LEU A 150 8.84 -0.77 15.18
N ILE A 151 9.35 0.44 15.42
CA ILE A 151 10.80 0.69 15.49
C ILE A 151 11.37 0.29 16.84
N GLY A 152 10.63 0.57 17.91
CA GLY A 152 11.03 0.34 19.30
C GLY A 152 10.96 -1.11 19.76
N ALA A 153 10.35 -1.99 18.96
CA ALA A 153 10.23 -3.43 19.23
C ALA A 153 11.50 -4.23 18.90
#